data_AF-Q0D0W3-F1
#
_entry.id   AF-Q0D0W3-F1
#
_cell.length_a   1.000
_cell.length_b   1.000
_cell.length_c   1.000
_cell.angle_alpha   90.00
_cell.angle_beta   90.00
_cell.angle_gamma   90.00
#
_symmetry.space_group_name_H-M   'P 1'
#
loop_
_entity.id
_entity.type
_entity.pdbx_description
1 polymer ?
#
loop_
_entity_poly.entity_id
_entity_poly.type
_entity_poly.pdbx_seq_one_letter_code
_entity_poly.pdbx_strand_id
1 'polypeptide(L)'
;MVVDRDTLVQHDHVDRSWFGDDYTPFKSFVEDLSGNIIPVVGIGSVELPTKTSPFKTGPRSHGTLRLRNVLHAPSIFCNLIGRPIQDDYKLNCGIPKHPSVSSGSITLRSDGRSVAYFKPMYGRVRFWEVRLSGPPVGPRVGPSPFNASARYALLVFWPESESERFAALQASTPRLKTAIRAVVRIAQSSRTTTQAEKAWIKAKFGNEFRFLMVYGLSIYKAEDREEGRHILRALMYDDESRG
;
A
#
# COMPACT_ATOMS: atom_id res chain seq x y z
N MET A 1 -18.24 9.72 7.70
CA MET A 1 -17.37 10.91 7.88
C MET A 1 -16.73 11.22 6.55
N VAL A 2 -16.31 12.47 6.33
CA VAL A 2 -15.70 12.87 5.05
C VAL A 2 -14.32 13.47 5.33
N VAL A 3 -13.40 13.30 4.39
CA VAL A 3 -12.18 14.12 4.31
C VAL A 3 -12.32 14.97 3.06
N ASP A 4 -12.00 16.26 3.18
CA ASP A 4 -12.00 17.17 2.03
C ASP A 4 -11.20 16.58 0.87
N ARG A 5 -11.65 16.82 -0.35
CA ARG A 5 -10.97 16.30 -1.55
C ARG A 5 -9.91 17.31 -1.99
N ASP A 6 -8.66 16.89 -1.98
CA ASP A 6 -7.56 17.68 -2.50
C ASP A 6 -7.18 17.25 -3.90
N THR A 7 -7.45 18.12 -4.86
CA THR A 7 -6.73 18.15 -6.13
C THR A 7 -5.39 18.82 -5.90
N LEU A 8 -4.31 18.09 -6.16
CA LEU A 8 -3.14 18.67 -6.80
C LEU A 8 -3.63 19.47 -8.02
N VAL A 9 -3.02 20.63 -8.24
CA VAL A 9 -3.25 21.48 -9.40
C VAL A 9 -3.21 20.61 -10.68
N GLN A 10 -4.25 20.71 -11.51
CA GLN A 10 -4.46 20.07 -12.82
C GLN A 10 -4.72 18.55 -12.86
N HIS A 11 -5.83 18.19 -13.52
CA HIS A 11 -6.10 16.98 -14.30
C HIS A 11 -5.70 15.59 -13.72
N ASP A 12 -6.74 14.76 -13.57
CA ASP A 12 -6.75 13.29 -13.67
C ASP A 12 -6.30 12.36 -12.54
N HIS A 13 -5.56 12.74 -11.49
CA HIS A 13 -5.15 11.72 -10.50
C HIS A 13 -5.08 12.21 -9.04
N VAL A 14 -6.16 12.04 -8.27
CA VAL A 14 -6.10 12.01 -6.79
C VAL A 14 -6.18 10.56 -6.40
N ASP A 15 -5.07 9.84 -6.17
CA ASP A 15 -5.25 8.39 -5.99
C ASP A 15 -4.14 7.66 -5.24
N ARG A 16 -3.00 7.33 -5.87
CA ARG A 16 -2.06 6.35 -5.27
C ARG A 16 -1.08 6.92 -4.23
N SER A 17 -0.68 8.19 -4.34
CA SER A 17 0.43 8.78 -3.56
C SER A 17 0.16 8.90 -2.07
N TRP A 18 -1.10 8.84 -1.65
CA TRP A 18 -1.53 8.89 -0.26
C TRP A 18 -1.43 7.53 0.46
N PHE A 19 -1.32 6.45 -0.31
CA PHE A 19 -1.24 5.11 0.24
C PHE A 19 0.20 4.73 0.56
N GLY A 20 0.38 4.03 1.67
CA GLY A 20 1.69 3.51 2.08
C GLY A 20 2.22 2.40 1.18
N ASP A 21 3.31 1.79 1.65
CA ASP A 21 4.00 0.69 0.97
C ASP A 21 3.20 -0.63 0.98
N ASP A 22 2.13 -0.70 1.79
CA ASP A 22 1.24 -1.86 1.90
C ASP A 22 0.12 -1.88 0.85
N TYR A 23 0.07 -0.89 -0.04
CA TYR A 23 -0.92 -0.85 -1.11
C TYR A 23 -0.84 -2.09 -1.99
N THR A 24 -1.99 -2.74 -2.15
CA THR A 24 -2.17 -3.91 -2.98
C THR A 24 -3.12 -3.57 -4.12
N PRO A 25 -2.67 -3.60 -5.39
CA PRO A 25 -3.58 -3.55 -6.53
C PRO A 25 -4.60 -4.69 -6.43
N PHE A 26 -5.87 -4.33 -6.37
CA PHE A 26 -6.96 -5.27 -6.16
C PHE A 26 -8.21 -4.72 -6.83
N LYS A 27 -8.56 -5.29 -7.99
CA LYS A 27 -9.78 -4.92 -8.71
C LYS A 27 -10.97 -5.38 -7.88
N SER A 28 -11.82 -4.46 -7.46
CA SER A 28 -13.01 -4.67 -6.64
C SER A 28 -14.04 -3.59 -6.98
N PHE A 29 -15.13 -3.51 -6.23
CA PHE A 29 -16.08 -2.40 -6.32
C PHE A 29 -16.74 -2.08 -4.97
N VAL A 30 -17.39 -0.93 -4.87
CA VAL A 30 -18.36 -0.59 -3.82
C VAL A 30 -19.69 -0.21 -4.47
N GLU A 31 -20.77 -0.34 -3.71
CA GLU A 31 -22.12 0.03 -4.15
C GLU A 31 -22.63 1.24 -3.37
N ASP A 32 -23.34 2.14 -4.04
CA ASP A 32 -24.04 3.25 -3.40
C ASP A 32 -25.50 2.88 -3.04
N LEU A 33 -26.21 3.82 -2.42
CA LEU A 33 -27.63 3.64 -2.04
C LEU A 33 -28.58 3.41 -3.23
N SER A 34 -28.17 3.76 -4.44
CA SER A 34 -28.94 3.59 -5.66
C SER A 34 -28.57 2.30 -6.41
N GLY A 35 -27.65 1.50 -5.86
CA GLY A 35 -27.14 0.29 -6.49
C GLY A 35 -26.13 0.56 -7.61
N ASN A 36 -25.61 1.80 -7.73
CA ASN A 36 -24.56 2.08 -8.69
C ASN A 36 -23.24 1.48 -8.21
N ILE A 37 -22.52 0.89 -9.14
CA ILE A 37 -21.22 0.26 -8.89
C ILE A 37 -20.10 1.28 -9.12
N ILE A 38 -19.25 1.47 -8.11
CA ILE A 38 -18.08 2.34 -8.15
C ILE A 38 -16.83 1.44 -8.13
N PRO A 39 -15.98 1.47 -9.17
CA PRO A 39 -14.78 0.64 -9.24
C PRO A 39 -13.76 0.98 -8.14
N VAL A 40 -13.20 -0.08 -7.54
CA VAL A 40 -12.05 -0.02 -6.64
C VAL A 40 -10.85 -0.64 -7.35
N VAL A 41 -9.72 0.06 -7.35
CA VAL A 41 -8.51 -0.36 -8.08
C VAL A 41 -7.39 -0.85 -7.16
N GLY A 42 -7.54 -0.68 -5.85
CA GLY A 42 -6.64 -1.27 -4.85
C GLY A 42 -7.03 -0.93 -3.42
N ILE A 43 -6.23 -1.44 -2.49
CA ILE A 43 -6.49 -1.34 -1.05
C ILE A 43 -5.16 -1.14 -0.33
N GLY A 44 -5.11 -0.28 0.68
CA GLY A 44 -3.90 -0.09 1.50
C GLY A 44 -4.13 0.77 2.74
N SER A 45 -3.05 1.17 3.40
CA SER A 45 -3.10 2.12 4.51
C SER A 45 -2.87 3.56 4.03
N VAL A 46 -3.53 4.52 4.68
CA VAL A 46 -3.34 5.95 4.46
C VAL A 46 -3.03 6.63 5.79
N GLU A 47 -2.04 7.52 5.81
CA GLU A 47 -1.68 8.33 6.96
C GLU A 47 -2.04 9.79 6.69
N LEU A 48 -3.09 10.27 7.37
CA LEU A 48 -3.57 11.63 7.20
C LEU A 48 -2.93 12.55 8.26
N PRO A 49 -2.15 13.58 7.86
CA PRO A 49 -1.67 14.58 8.79
C PRO A 49 -2.83 15.49 9.20
N THR A 50 -3.17 15.53 10.48
CA THR A 50 -4.38 16.16 11.01
C THR A 50 -4.05 17.17 12.10
N LYS A 51 -4.98 18.09 12.36
CA LYS A 51 -4.92 18.96 13.54
C LYS A 51 -5.60 18.26 14.72
N THR A 52 -4.95 18.24 15.88
CA THR A 52 -5.44 17.50 17.06
C THR A 52 -6.44 18.28 17.90
N SER A 53 -6.48 19.61 17.75
CA SER A 53 -7.41 20.50 18.46
C SER A 53 -7.49 21.85 17.73
N PRO A 54 -8.66 22.53 17.75
CA PRO A 54 -8.80 23.88 17.22
C PRO A 54 -8.04 24.93 18.06
N PHE A 55 -7.72 24.63 19.32
CA PHE A 55 -7.10 25.57 20.26
C PHE A 55 -5.59 25.42 20.38
N LYS A 56 -5.00 24.39 19.75
CA LYS A 56 -3.56 24.15 19.80
C LYS A 56 -2.87 24.75 18.59
N THR A 57 -1.73 25.39 18.84
CA THR A 57 -0.83 25.93 17.82
C THR A 57 0.56 25.29 17.92
N GLY A 58 1.40 25.50 16.90
CA GLY A 58 2.77 24.97 16.85
C GLY A 58 2.87 23.46 16.56
N PRO A 59 4.09 22.88 16.62
CA PRO A 59 4.34 21.50 16.18
C PRO A 59 3.50 20.43 16.89
N ARG A 60 3.21 20.62 18.19
CA ARG A 60 2.40 19.68 19.00
C ARG A 60 0.89 19.76 18.71
N SER A 61 0.45 20.66 17.83
CA SER A 61 -0.95 20.76 17.39
C SER A 61 -1.31 19.81 16.25
N HIS A 62 -0.32 19.07 15.75
CA HIS A 62 -0.45 18.13 14.65
C HIS A 62 -0.47 16.69 15.17
N GLY A 63 -1.18 15.83 14.46
CA GLY A 63 -1.26 14.40 14.71
C GLY A 63 -1.36 13.66 13.39
N THR A 64 -1.40 12.34 13.47
CA THR A 64 -1.55 11.46 12.31
C THR A 64 -2.74 10.55 12.55
N LEU A 65 -3.74 10.63 11.66
CA LEU A 65 -4.85 9.69 11.61
C LEU A 65 -4.50 8.59 10.62
N ARG A 66 -4.13 7.41 11.12
CA ARG A 66 -3.82 6.25 10.29
C ARG A 66 -5.09 5.44 10.03
N LEU A 67 -5.42 5.27 8.76
CA LEU A 67 -6.53 4.46 8.27
C LEU A 67 -5.97 3.20 7.61
N ARG A 68 -6.53 2.04 7.94
CA ARG A 68 -6.13 0.73 7.40
C ARG A 68 -7.24 0.20 6.51
N ASN A 69 -6.89 -0.66 5.55
CA ASN A 69 -7.84 -1.26 4.60
C ASN A 69 -8.67 -0.21 3.85
N VAL A 70 -8.05 0.91 3.48
CA VAL A 70 -8.69 1.97 2.71
C VAL A 70 -8.88 1.50 1.27
N LEU A 71 -10.10 1.62 0.76
CA LEU A 71 -10.42 1.30 -0.63
C LEU A 71 -10.05 2.48 -1.53
N HIS A 72 -9.33 2.19 -2.59
CA HIS A 72 -8.89 3.16 -3.58
C HIS A 72 -9.88 3.21 -4.74
N ALA A 73 -10.75 4.23 -4.74
CA ALA A 73 -11.83 4.40 -5.71
C ALA A 73 -11.71 5.76 -6.44
N PRO A 74 -10.92 5.83 -7.53
CA PRO A 74 -10.63 7.05 -8.29
C PRO A 74 -11.83 7.92 -8.66
N SER A 75 -12.94 7.26 -8.99
CA SER A 75 -14.16 7.90 -9.51
C SER A 75 -15.07 8.44 -8.40
N ILE A 76 -14.76 8.18 -7.13
CA ILE A 76 -15.61 8.64 -6.04
C ILE A 76 -15.53 10.17 -5.89
N PHE A 77 -16.68 10.79 -5.62
CA PHE A 77 -16.78 12.24 -5.52
C PHE A 77 -15.98 12.84 -4.36
N CYS A 78 -15.84 12.12 -3.25
CA CYS A 78 -15.15 12.56 -2.04
C CYS A 78 -14.65 11.37 -1.22
N ASN A 79 -13.67 11.60 -0.34
CA ASN A 79 -13.13 10.57 0.53
C ASN A 79 -14.09 10.26 1.68
N LEU A 80 -14.53 9.01 1.80
CA LEU A 80 -15.44 8.56 2.83
C LEU A 80 -14.69 7.76 3.90
N ILE A 81 -14.85 8.17 5.15
CA ILE A 81 -14.41 7.41 6.32
C ILE A 81 -15.64 6.74 6.92
N GLY A 82 -15.67 5.41 6.81
CA GLY A 82 -16.72 4.55 7.35
C GLY A 82 -16.23 3.67 8.49
N ARG A 83 -17.05 2.69 8.84
CA ARG A 83 -16.61 1.56 9.67
C ARG A 83 -15.58 0.75 8.85
N PRO A 84 -14.52 0.20 9.48
CA PRO A 84 -14.38 -0.10 10.90
C PRO A 84 -13.52 0.89 11.71
N ILE A 85 -13.43 2.18 11.36
CA ILE A 85 -12.57 3.15 12.09
C ILE A 85 -12.79 3.16 13.62
N GLN A 86 -13.96 2.76 14.09
CA GLN A 86 -14.32 2.73 15.49
C GLN A 86 -13.56 1.67 16.31
N ASP A 87 -12.92 0.70 15.67
CA ASP A 87 -12.11 -0.32 16.34
C ASP A 87 -10.89 0.33 16.99
N ASP A 88 -10.18 1.18 16.25
CA ASP A 88 -8.96 1.85 16.70
C ASP A 88 -9.23 3.21 17.37
N TYR A 89 -10.34 3.85 16.99
CA TYR A 89 -10.62 5.23 17.39
C TYR A 89 -11.99 5.39 18.05
N LYS A 90 -12.05 6.23 19.07
CA LYS A 90 -13.29 6.77 19.60
C LYS A 90 -13.65 8.05 18.85
N LEU A 91 -14.85 8.05 18.26
CA LEU A 91 -15.43 9.21 17.58
C LEU A 91 -16.33 9.95 18.56
N ASN A 92 -15.97 11.18 18.91
CA ASN A 92 -16.86 12.07 19.64
C ASN A 92 -17.50 13.02 18.62
N CYS A 93 -18.70 12.68 18.16
CA CYS A 93 -19.47 13.49 17.25
C CYS A 93 -20.28 14.52 18.07
N GLY A 94 -19.83 15.77 18.07
CA GLY A 94 -20.51 16.84 18.78
C GLY A 94 -21.86 17.16 18.13
N ILE A 95 -22.88 17.45 18.95
CA ILE A 95 -24.11 18.07 18.46
C ILE A 95 -23.73 19.46 17.94
N PRO A 96 -24.19 19.89 16.74
CA PRO A 96 -23.96 21.23 16.25
C PRO A 96 -24.56 22.26 17.21
N LYS A 97 -23.73 22.83 18.09
CA LYS A 97 -24.09 23.99 18.92
C LYS A 97 -23.52 25.22 18.23
N HIS A 98 -24.31 26.27 18.09
CA HIS A 98 -23.83 27.53 17.55
C HIS A 98 -23.59 28.54 18.69
N PRO A 99 -22.44 29.24 18.73
CA PRO A 99 -21.25 29.05 17.91
C PRO A 99 -20.37 27.90 18.46
N SER A 100 -19.89 27.01 17.58
CA SER A 100 -18.86 26.02 17.94
C SER A 100 -17.69 26.12 16.98
N VAL A 101 -16.48 25.99 17.53
CA VAL A 101 -15.22 25.98 16.78
C VAL A 101 -14.86 24.59 16.23
N SER A 102 -15.59 23.55 16.63
CA SER A 102 -15.44 22.18 16.11
C SER A 102 -16.74 21.38 16.22
N SER A 103 -16.90 20.36 15.38
CA SER A 103 -18.05 19.44 15.46
C SER A 103 -17.71 18.10 16.10
N GLY A 104 -16.63 18.08 16.90
CA GLY A 104 -16.18 16.90 17.64
C GLY A 104 -14.72 16.54 17.41
N SER A 105 -14.33 15.37 17.91
CA SER A 105 -12.94 14.89 17.90
C SER A 105 -12.81 13.40 17.63
N ILE A 106 -11.64 13.00 17.15
CA ILE A 106 -11.21 11.62 16.99
C ILE A 106 -10.07 11.38 17.97
N THR A 107 -10.25 10.40 18.84
CA THR A 107 -9.27 10.01 19.87
C THR A 107 -8.89 8.56 19.69
N LEU A 108 -7.62 8.23 19.92
CA LEU A 108 -7.17 6.84 19.98
C LEU A 108 -7.90 6.11 21.11
N ARG A 109 -8.34 4.88 20.85
CA ARG A 109 -9.01 4.07 21.86
C ARG A 109 -8.04 3.57 22.94
N SER A 110 -6.79 3.32 22.58
CA SER A 110 -5.77 2.75 23.47
C SER A 110 -5.36 3.70 24.61
N ASP A 111 -5.15 4.98 24.33
CA ASP A 111 -4.61 5.96 25.28
C ASP A 111 -5.49 7.22 25.43
N GLY A 112 -6.60 7.32 24.69
CA GLY A 112 -7.51 8.48 24.72
C GLY A 112 -6.94 9.74 24.05
N ARG A 113 -5.76 9.68 23.44
CA ARG A 113 -5.09 10.85 22.85
C ARG A 113 -5.86 11.34 21.62
N SER A 114 -6.10 12.66 21.56
CA SER A 114 -6.71 13.29 20.38
C SER A 114 -5.75 13.24 19.19
N VAL A 115 -6.20 12.65 18.08
CA VAL A 115 -5.44 12.57 16.83
C VAL A 115 -6.00 13.51 15.77
N ALA A 116 -7.29 13.83 15.82
CA ALA A 116 -7.91 14.76 14.88
C ALA A 116 -9.14 15.44 15.48
N TYR A 117 -9.59 16.53 14.87
CA TYR A 117 -10.90 17.12 15.16
C TYR A 117 -11.72 17.36 13.88
N PHE A 118 -13.03 17.48 14.05
CA PHE A 118 -13.95 17.78 12.94
C PHE A 118 -14.09 19.29 12.75
N LYS A 119 -13.97 19.75 11.50
CA LYS A 119 -14.29 21.13 11.13
C LYS A 119 -15.69 21.48 11.66
N PRO A 120 -15.91 22.72 12.12
CA PRO A 120 -17.23 23.16 12.53
C PRO A 120 -18.20 23.07 11.35
N MET A 121 -19.38 22.50 11.61
CA MET A 121 -20.46 22.40 10.62
C MET A 121 -21.24 23.71 10.54
N TYR A 122 -21.28 24.30 9.35
CA TYR A 122 -22.10 25.47 9.04
C TYR A 122 -23.01 25.19 7.84
N GLY A 123 -24.15 25.87 7.77
CA GLY A 123 -25.06 25.78 6.62
C GLY A 123 -25.89 24.50 6.54
N ARG A 124 -26.34 24.17 5.32
CA ARG A 124 -27.22 23.02 5.04
C ARG A 124 -26.46 21.70 4.83
N VAL A 125 -25.20 21.76 4.45
CA VAL A 125 -24.33 20.57 4.32
C VAL A 125 -23.68 20.30 5.67
N ARG A 126 -24.07 19.20 6.33
CA ARG A 126 -23.62 18.84 7.68
C ARG A 126 -22.88 17.51 7.68
N PHE A 127 -21.60 17.55 7.34
CA PHE A 127 -20.72 16.39 7.40
C PHE A 127 -19.66 16.54 8.48
N TRP A 128 -19.36 15.44 9.19
CA TRP A 128 -18.18 15.36 10.07
C TRP A 128 -16.94 15.28 9.21
N GLU A 129 -16.37 16.46 8.94
CA GLU A 129 -15.23 16.62 8.07
C GLU A 129 -13.93 16.73 8.88
N VAL A 130 -12.95 15.87 8.60
CA VAL A 130 -11.68 15.86 9.35
C VAL A 130 -10.85 17.09 9.00
N ARG A 131 -10.30 17.79 10.00
CA ARG A 131 -9.35 18.89 9.78
C ARG A 131 -7.94 18.35 9.52
N LEU A 132 -7.53 18.38 8.25
CA LEU A 132 -6.13 18.14 7.87
C LEU A 132 -5.21 19.26 8.33
N SER A 133 -3.94 18.91 8.53
CA SER A 133 -2.85 19.88 8.65
C SER A 133 -2.57 20.50 7.29
N GLY A 134 -2.36 21.82 7.26
CA GLY A 134 -1.82 22.48 6.08
C GLY A 134 -0.28 22.43 6.05
N PRO A 135 0.34 23.03 5.01
CA PRO A 135 1.79 23.11 4.92
C PRO A 135 2.41 23.87 6.10
N PRO A 136 3.64 23.53 6.50
CA PRO A 136 4.53 22.52 5.90
C PRO A 136 4.27 21.07 6.36
N VAL A 137 3.38 20.85 7.33
CA VAL A 137 3.19 19.53 7.97
C VAL A 137 2.29 18.60 7.15
N GLY A 138 1.21 19.15 6.59
CA GLY A 138 0.32 18.42 5.70
C GLY A 138 0.22 19.11 4.34
N PRO A 139 -0.53 18.52 3.41
CA PRO A 139 -0.60 19.02 2.04
C PRO A 139 -1.39 20.33 1.95
N ARG A 140 -1.22 21.02 0.81
CA ARG A 140 -2.15 22.09 0.43
C ARG A 140 -3.46 21.44 0.00
N VAL A 141 -4.53 21.90 0.63
CA VAL A 141 -5.87 21.36 0.42
C VAL A 141 -6.70 22.26 -0.48
N GLY A 142 -7.53 21.68 -1.35
CA GLY A 142 -8.43 22.40 -2.24
C GLY A 142 -9.65 22.97 -1.51
N PRO A 143 -10.48 23.78 -2.20
CA PRO A 143 -11.79 24.13 -1.67
C PRO A 143 -12.68 22.88 -1.61
N SER A 144 -13.66 22.91 -0.71
CA SER A 144 -14.54 21.77 -0.53
C SER A 144 -15.36 21.47 -1.79
N PRO A 145 -15.48 20.19 -2.21
CA PRO A 145 -16.26 19.84 -3.39
C PRO A 145 -17.77 19.98 -3.14
N PHE A 146 -18.21 20.13 -1.88
CA PHE A 146 -19.63 20.23 -1.54
C PHE A 146 -20.21 21.61 -1.81
N ASN A 147 -21.32 21.63 -2.55
CA ASN A 147 -22.16 22.81 -2.73
C ASN A 147 -23.06 23.00 -1.51
N ALA A 148 -22.94 24.13 -0.82
CA ALA A 148 -23.70 24.48 0.37
C ALA A 148 -25.24 24.49 0.17
N SER A 149 -25.72 24.61 -1.07
CA SER A 149 -27.14 24.64 -1.42
C SER A 149 -27.72 23.26 -1.79
N ALA A 150 -26.88 22.25 -2.01
CA ALA A 150 -27.31 20.92 -2.43
C ALA A 150 -27.54 19.97 -1.23
N ARG A 151 -28.34 18.92 -1.45
CA ARG A 151 -28.47 17.79 -0.53
C ARG A 151 -27.69 16.61 -1.08
N TYR A 152 -26.96 15.93 -0.20
CA TYR A 152 -26.08 14.82 -0.55
C TYR A 152 -26.44 13.60 0.30
N ALA A 153 -26.46 12.42 -0.32
CA ALA A 153 -26.56 11.14 0.36
C ALA A 153 -25.24 10.37 0.13
N LEU A 154 -24.35 10.41 1.13
CA LEU A 154 -23.02 9.80 1.06
C LEU A 154 -23.02 8.51 1.86
N LEU A 155 -23.46 7.42 1.24
CA LEU A 155 -23.31 6.08 1.79
C LEU A 155 -22.89 5.14 0.67
N VAL A 156 -21.81 4.42 0.94
CA VAL A 156 -21.33 3.33 0.09
C VAL A 156 -21.07 2.13 0.98
N PHE A 157 -21.25 0.93 0.43
CA PHE A 157 -20.92 -0.31 1.10
C PHE A 157 -20.00 -1.14 0.22
N TRP A 158 -19.05 -1.81 0.88
CA TRP A 158 -18.20 -2.79 0.23
C TRP A 158 -18.84 -4.16 0.42
N PRO A 159 -19.22 -4.87 -0.66
CA PRO A 159 -19.87 -6.16 -0.53
C PRO A 159 -19.02 -7.16 0.27
N GLU A 160 -19.68 -7.98 1.09
CA GLU A 160 -19.02 -8.98 1.93
C GLU A 160 -18.17 -9.93 1.10
N SER A 161 -18.69 -10.38 -0.05
CA SER A 161 -17.97 -11.24 -1.01
C SER A 161 -16.63 -10.67 -1.46
N GLU A 162 -16.55 -9.35 -1.67
CA GLU A 162 -15.33 -8.68 -2.07
C GLU A 162 -14.36 -8.52 -0.90
N SER A 163 -14.89 -8.28 0.31
CA SER A 163 -14.09 -8.23 1.53
C SER A 163 -13.49 -9.60 1.89
N GLU A 164 -14.24 -10.69 1.70
CA GLU A 164 -13.78 -12.06 1.89
C GLU A 164 -12.72 -12.45 0.87
N ARG A 165 -12.92 -12.07 -0.41
CA ARG A 165 -11.93 -12.29 -1.48
C ARG A 165 -10.62 -11.59 -1.15
N PHE A 166 -10.67 -10.38 -0.62
CA PHE A 166 -9.47 -9.68 -0.18
C PHE A 166 -8.82 -10.33 1.05
N ALA A 167 -9.61 -10.78 2.03
CA ALA A 167 -9.10 -11.50 3.19
C ALA A 167 -8.37 -12.80 2.78
N ALA A 168 -8.92 -13.56 1.84
CA ALA A 168 -8.29 -14.75 1.28
C ALA A 168 -6.97 -14.44 0.54
N LEU A 169 -6.93 -13.32 -0.19
CA LEU A 169 -5.69 -12.83 -0.81
C LEU A 169 -4.63 -12.48 0.25
N GLN A 170 -5.01 -11.78 1.32
CA GLN A 170 -4.07 -11.46 2.40
C GLN A 170 -3.55 -12.72 3.10
N ALA A 171 -4.40 -13.72 3.33
CA ALA A 171 -3.99 -14.99 3.95
C ALA A 171 -2.99 -15.80 3.09
N SER A 172 -3.11 -15.71 1.75
CA SER A 172 -2.23 -16.43 0.81
C SER A 172 -0.91 -15.69 0.52
N THR A 173 -0.88 -14.36 0.65
CA THR A 173 0.27 -13.53 0.28
C THR A 173 1.59 -13.90 0.98
N PRO A 174 1.65 -14.15 2.31
CA PRO A 174 2.88 -14.55 2.99
C PRO A 174 3.47 -15.87 2.46
N ARG A 175 2.60 -16.83 2.12
CA ARG A 175 2.99 -18.12 1.55
C ARG A 175 3.60 -17.92 0.16
N LEU A 176 2.97 -17.10 -0.67
CA LEU A 176 3.47 -16.79 -2.00
C LEU A 176 4.82 -16.05 -1.95
N LYS A 177 4.97 -15.05 -1.07
CA LYS A 177 6.26 -14.33 -0.89
C LYS A 177 7.38 -15.28 -0.47
N THR A 178 7.08 -16.24 0.41
CA THR A 178 8.05 -17.25 0.85
C THR A 178 8.42 -18.20 -0.29
N ALA A 179 7.43 -18.70 -1.04
CA ALA A 179 7.64 -19.58 -2.18
C ALA A 179 8.46 -18.88 -3.28
N ILE A 180 8.15 -17.62 -3.62
CA ILE A 180 8.92 -16.83 -4.59
C ILE A 180 10.36 -16.65 -4.11
N ARG A 181 10.59 -16.30 -2.84
CA ARG A 181 11.96 -16.20 -2.30
C ARG A 181 12.71 -17.53 -2.40
N ALA A 182 12.04 -18.66 -2.13
CA ALA A 182 12.65 -19.98 -2.26
C ALA A 182 13.01 -20.30 -3.72
N VAL A 183 12.11 -20.04 -4.67
CA VAL A 183 12.35 -20.22 -6.11
C VAL A 183 13.49 -19.32 -6.59
N VAL A 184 13.50 -18.03 -6.18
CA VAL A 184 14.60 -17.11 -6.50
C VAL A 184 15.92 -17.61 -5.92
N ARG A 185 15.94 -18.13 -4.69
CA ARG A 185 17.15 -18.72 -4.08
C ARG A 185 17.62 -19.95 -4.85
N ILE A 186 16.71 -20.82 -5.28
CA ILE A 186 17.02 -21.99 -6.10
C ILE A 186 17.61 -21.54 -7.44
N ALA A 187 16.95 -20.62 -8.14
CA ALA A 187 17.41 -20.07 -9.41
C ALA A 187 18.76 -19.33 -9.29
N GLN A 188 19.03 -18.69 -8.15
CA GLN A 188 20.34 -18.07 -7.90
C GLN A 188 21.42 -19.12 -7.62
N SER A 189 21.10 -20.18 -6.86
CA SER A 189 22.04 -21.28 -6.61
C SER A 189 22.39 -22.06 -7.87
N SER A 190 21.44 -22.24 -8.81
CA SER A 190 21.70 -22.93 -10.07
C SER A 190 22.59 -22.13 -11.03
N ARG A 191 22.58 -20.78 -10.91
CA ARG A 191 23.43 -19.85 -11.68
C ARG A 191 24.85 -19.71 -11.14
N THR A 192 25.14 -20.18 -9.92
CA THR A 192 26.49 -20.14 -9.34
C THR A 192 27.13 -21.51 -9.43
N THR A 193 28.36 -21.57 -9.91
CA THR A 193 29.17 -22.78 -9.87
C THR A 193 29.33 -23.25 -8.42
N THR A 194 28.84 -24.45 -8.11
CA THR A 194 28.83 -25.02 -6.75
C THR A 194 30.27 -25.28 -6.26
N GLN A 195 30.46 -25.49 -4.96
CA GLN A 195 31.81 -25.75 -4.43
C GLN A 195 32.40 -27.08 -4.93
N ALA A 196 31.54 -28.09 -5.16
CA ALA A 196 31.93 -29.35 -5.77
C ALA A 196 32.36 -29.17 -7.23
N GLU A 197 31.58 -28.42 -8.01
CA GLU A 197 31.91 -28.05 -9.38
C GLU A 197 33.24 -27.28 -9.46
N LYS A 198 33.48 -26.32 -8.54
CA LYS A 198 34.76 -25.59 -8.45
C LYS A 198 35.94 -26.50 -8.10
N ALA A 199 35.75 -27.43 -7.17
CA ALA A 199 36.78 -28.39 -6.78
C ALA A 199 37.12 -29.33 -7.96
N TRP A 200 36.10 -29.80 -8.68
CA TRP A 200 36.27 -30.67 -9.84
C TRP A 200 36.96 -29.92 -11.01
N ILE A 201 36.55 -28.69 -11.32
CA ILE A 201 37.26 -27.82 -12.27
C ILE A 201 38.72 -27.65 -11.87
N LYS A 202 38.98 -27.37 -10.59
CA LYS A 202 40.36 -27.20 -10.09
C LYS A 202 41.18 -28.48 -10.25
N ALA A 203 40.60 -29.64 -9.97
CA ALA A 203 41.28 -30.93 -10.07
C ALA A 203 41.58 -31.33 -11.52
N LYS A 204 40.64 -31.14 -12.45
CA LYS A 204 40.76 -31.62 -13.84
C LYS A 204 41.33 -30.57 -14.81
N PHE A 205 41.04 -29.28 -14.58
CA PHE A 205 41.39 -28.16 -15.48
C PHE A 205 42.23 -27.06 -14.82
N GLY A 206 42.45 -27.13 -13.49
CA GLY A 206 43.22 -26.16 -12.71
C GLY A 206 42.44 -24.91 -12.31
N ASN A 207 41.72 -24.27 -13.24
CA ASN A 207 40.85 -23.14 -12.96
C ASN A 207 39.72 -22.96 -14.01
N GLU A 208 38.70 -22.16 -13.66
CA GLU A 208 37.52 -21.91 -14.50
C GLU A 208 37.87 -21.27 -15.84
N PHE A 209 38.87 -20.39 -15.88
CA PHE A 209 39.30 -19.75 -17.13
C PHE A 209 39.86 -20.76 -18.14
N ARG A 210 40.71 -21.69 -17.69
CA ARG A 210 41.24 -22.77 -18.53
C ARG A 210 40.15 -23.72 -19.00
N PHE A 211 39.22 -24.08 -18.10
CA PHE A 211 38.07 -24.91 -18.46
C PHE A 211 37.24 -24.26 -19.59
N LEU A 212 36.81 -23.02 -19.42
CA LEU A 212 36.01 -22.32 -20.43
C LEU A 212 36.78 -22.16 -21.75
N MET A 213 38.08 -21.83 -21.69
CA MET A 213 38.92 -21.70 -22.88
C MET A 213 39.00 -22.99 -23.69
N VAL A 214 39.09 -24.17 -23.05
CA VAL A 214 39.15 -25.48 -23.73
C VAL A 214 37.89 -25.73 -24.58
N TYR A 215 36.74 -25.25 -24.14
CA TYR A 215 35.47 -25.37 -24.86
C TYR A 215 35.13 -24.15 -25.73
N GLY A 216 36.09 -23.24 -25.94
CA GLY A 216 35.90 -22.04 -26.77
C GLY A 216 34.97 -20.98 -26.15
N LEU A 217 34.75 -21.03 -24.83
CA LEU A 217 33.85 -20.16 -24.08
C LEU A 217 34.62 -19.03 -23.38
N SER A 218 34.01 -17.84 -23.29
CA SER A 218 34.61 -16.68 -22.64
C SER A 218 34.18 -16.52 -21.17
N ILE A 219 35.14 -16.31 -20.27
CA ILE A 219 34.86 -15.96 -18.86
C ILE A 219 34.21 -14.58 -18.69
N TYR A 220 34.26 -13.73 -19.71
CA TYR A 220 33.73 -12.36 -19.65
C TYR A 220 32.29 -12.24 -20.17
N LYS A 221 31.71 -13.31 -20.73
CA LYS A 221 30.32 -13.35 -21.19
C LYS A 221 29.48 -14.19 -20.24
N ALA A 222 28.37 -13.65 -19.75
CA ALA A 222 27.55 -14.34 -18.75
C ALA A 222 26.88 -15.60 -19.33
N GLU A 223 26.54 -15.54 -20.61
CA GLU A 223 25.93 -16.62 -21.40
C GLU A 223 26.91 -17.77 -21.59
N ASP A 224 28.14 -17.49 -22.03
CA ASP A 224 29.21 -18.50 -22.18
C ASP A 224 29.54 -19.19 -20.85
N ARG A 225 29.44 -18.46 -19.72
CA ARG A 225 29.63 -19.06 -18.39
C ARG A 225 28.49 -19.98 -17.98
N GLU A 226 27.26 -19.69 -18.41
CA GLU A 226 26.11 -20.59 -18.20
C GLU A 226 26.25 -21.85 -19.06
N GLU A 227 26.60 -21.69 -20.33
CA GLU A 227 26.89 -22.81 -21.23
C GLU A 227 28.01 -23.70 -20.67
N GLY A 228 29.09 -23.09 -20.16
CA GLY A 228 30.17 -23.80 -19.50
C GLY A 228 29.70 -24.59 -18.27
N ARG A 229 28.71 -24.12 -17.51
CA ARG A 229 28.13 -24.87 -16.38
C ARG A 229 27.34 -26.09 -16.85
N HIS A 230 26.60 -26.00 -17.96
CA HIS A 230 25.90 -27.14 -18.53
C HIS A 230 26.87 -28.23 -18.98
N ILE A 231 27.95 -27.85 -19.67
CA ILE A 231 29.02 -28.76 -20.08
C ILE A 231 29.68 -29.40 -18.86
N LEU A 232 30.03 -28.59 -17.84
CA LEU A 232 30.65 -29.08 -16.61
C LEU A 232 29.79 -30.14 -15.91
N ARG A 233 28.49 -29.89 -15.73
CA ARG A 233 27.57 -30.82 -15.07
C ARG A 233 27.42 -32.12 -15.84
N ALA A 234 27.40 -32.06 -17.17
CA ALA A 234 27.37 -33.26 -18.02
C ALA A 234 28.66 -34.09 -17.88
N LEU A 235 29.83 -33.44 -17.85
CA LEU A 235 31.12 -34.11 -17.68
C LEU A 235 31.25 -34.76 -16.30
N MET A 236 30.81 -34.08 -15.24
CA MET A 236 30.82 -34.65 -13.88
C MET A 236 29.91 -35.88 -13.77
N TYR A 237 28.74 -35.86 -14.41
CA TYR A 237 27.83 -37.00 -14.44
C TYR A 237 28.40 -38.21 -15.20
N ASP A 238 29.14 -38.00 -16.29
CA ASP A 238 29.81 -39.08 -17.03
C ASP A 238 31.01 -39.67 -16.24
N ASP A 239 31.78 -38.83 -15.53
CA ASP A 239 32.89 -39.27 -14.66
C ASP A 239 32.38 -40.12 -13.48
N GLU A 240 31.24 -39.75 -12.88
CA GLU A 240 30.60 -40.52 -11.79
C GLU A 240 29.95 -41.83 -12.24
N SER A 241 29.47 -41.92 -13.49
CA SER A 241 28.84 -43.13 -14.02
C SER A 241 29.82 -44.14 -14.63
N ARG A 242 31.09 -43.77 -14.75
CA ARG A 242 32.19 -44.61 -15.26
C ARG A 242 33.15 -45.13 -14.18
N GLY A 243 32.95 -44.73 -12.92
CA GLY A 243 33.66 -45.26 -11.75
C GLY A 243 32.89 -46.38 -11.07
#